data_AF-A0A7C4A2X4-F1
#
_entry.id   AF-A0A7C4A2X4-F1
#
_cell.length_a   1.000
_cell.length_b   1.000
_cell.length_c   1.000
_cell.angle_alpha   90.00
_cell.angle_beta   90.00
_cell.angle_gamma   90.00
#
_symmetry.space_group_name_H-M   'P 1'
#
loop_
_entity.id
_entity.type
_entity.pdbx_description
1 polymer ?
#
loop_
_entity_poly.entity_id
_entity_poly.type
_entity_poly.pdbx_seq_one_letter_code
_entity_poly.pdbx_strand_id
1 'polypeptide(L)'
;VVLYKRRWRKTSGSGKSDITRAEFMSWTNGLWTFSGESKKKVGHPAPFPLELPRRCIKLFSFVGDTVLDPFVGSGTTLIAAAMLNRIGIGVEIDRQYCELAKRRILAAPELIQKPLDLGVSYGS
;
A
#
# COMPACT_ATOMS: atom_id res chain seq x y z
N VAL A 1 -1.57 -6.19 -10.63
CA VAL A 1 -1.10 -7.43 -11.30
C VAL A 1 0.06 -7.04 -12.19
N VAL A 2 1.29 -7.51 -11.90
CA VAL A 2 2.41 -7.34 -12.83
C VAL A 2 2.31 -8.46 -13.86
N LEU A 3 1.79 -8.13 -15.05
CA LEU A 3 1.71 -9.05 -16.18
C LEU A 3 3.06 -8.99 -16.91
N TYR A 4 3.90 -10.02 -16.71
CA TYR A 4 5.15 -10.16 -17.45
C TYR A 4 4.88 -10.78 -18.82
N LYS A 5 5.56 -10.29 -19.87
CA LYS A 5 5.36 -10.64 -21.30
C LYS A 5 5.31 -12.15 -21.60
N ARG A 6 5.89 -13.00 -20.76
CA ARG A 6 5.93 -14.47 -20.94
C ARG A 6 5.03 -15.26 -19.97
N ARG A 7 4.30 -14.61 -19.06
CA ARG A 7 3.46 -15.27 -18.05
C ARG A 7 2.22 -14.42 -17.76
N TRP A 8 1.10 -14.80 -18.40
CA TRP A 8 -0.16 -14.05 -18.39
C TRP A 8 -1.19 -14.54 -17.36
N ARG A 9 -0.89 -15.66 -16.68
CA ARG A 9 -1.76 -16.24 -15.64
C ARG A 9 -1.13 -16.09 -14.27
N LYS A 10 -1.92 -15.59 -13.30
CA LYS A 10 -1.60 -15.75 -11.88
C LYS A 10 -1.45 -17.24 -11.57
N THR A 11 -0.36 -17.60 -10.92
CA THR A 11 -0.04 -18.98 -10.49
C THR A 11 -0.67 -19.33 -9.15
N SER A 12 -0.93 -18.34 -8.30
CA SER A 12 -1.81 -18.48 -7.14
C SER A 12 -3.26 -18.57 -7.62
N GLY A 13 -4.03 -19.54 -7.13
CA GLY A 13 -5.47 -19.66 -7.42
C GLY A 13 -6.27 -18.41 -7.01
N SER A 14 -7.60 -18.49 -7.04
CA SER A 14 -8.46 -17.40 -6.54
C SER A 14 -8.14 -17.13 -5.07
N GLY A 15 -7.37 -16.07 -4.80
CA GLY A 15 -6.96 -15.71 -3.45
C GLY A 15 -8.16 -15.36 -2.59
N LYS A 16 -7.97 -15.28 -1.27
CA LYS A 16 -9.04 -14.88 -0.36
C LYS A 16 -9.34 -13.39 -0.56
N SER A 17 -10.57 -13.08 -0.98
CA SER A 17 -11.08 -11.71 -0.96
C SER A 17 -11.63 -11.38 0.43
N ASP A 18 -11.34 -10.18 0.91
CA ASP A 18 -11.81 -9.63 2.18
C ASP A 18 -12.75 -8.43 1.96
N ILE A 19 -13.19 -8.18 0.73
CA ILE A 19 -14.23 -7.19 0.44
C ILE A 19 -15.62 -7.74 0.70
N THR A 20 -16.44 -6.98 1.43
CA THR A 20 -17.84 -7.30 1.66
C THR A 20 -18.69 -6.88 0.45
N ARG A 21 -19.87 -7.47 0.31
CA ARG A 21 -20.83 -7.08 -0.72
C ARG A 21 -21.23 -5.60 -0.62
N ALA A 22 -21.42 -5.09 0.59
CA ALA A 22 -21.79 -3.70 0.83
C ALA A 22 -20.66 -2.74 0.40
N GLU A 23 -19.42 -3.05 0.76
CA GLU A 23 -18.25 -2.28 0.32
C GLU A 23 -18.10 -2.32 -1.20
N PHE A 24 -18.23 -3.49 -1.82
CA PHE A 24 -18.13 -3.62 -3.27
C PHE A 24 -19.17 -2.73 -3.97
N MET A 25 -20.45 -2.85 -3.61
CA MET A 25 -21.51 -2.04 -4.20
C MET A 25 -21.30 -0.54 -3.98
N SER A 26 -20.86 -0.14 -2.79
CA SER A 26 -20.60 1.27 -2.48
C SER A 26 -19.40 1.82 -3.25
N TRP A 27 -18.36 1.04 -3.46
CA TRP A 27 -17.11 1.54 -4.05
C TRP A 27 -17.08 1.42 -5.58
N THR A 28 -17.97 0.65 -6.19
CA THR A 28 -18.09 0.57 -7.65
C THR A 28 -19.12 1.54 -8.23
N ASN A 29 -19.70 2.43 -7.41
CA ASN A 29 -20.71 3.41 -7.85
C ASN A 29 -20.14 4.61 -8.63
N GLY A 30 -18.82 4.67 -8.83
CA GLY A 30 -18.13 5.72 -9.59
C GLY A 30 -17.88 7.04 -8.84
N LEU A 31 -18.33 7.20 -7.59
CA LEU A 31 -18.13 8.42 -6.80
C LEU A 31 -17.68 8.10 -5.37
N TRP A 32 -16.48 8.56 -5.02
CA TRP A 32 -15.96 8.43 -3.66
C TRP A 32 -15.79 9.80 -3.01
N THR A 33 -16.38 9.94 -1.82
CA THR A 33 -16.25 11.14 -1.00
C THR A 33 -15.33 10.85 0.18
N PHE A 34 -14.26 11.65 0.29
CA PHE A 34 -13.31 11.60 1.41
C PHE A 34 -13.15 12.99 2.00
N SER A 35 -13.02 13.07 3.32
CA SER A 35 -12.49 14.29 3.95
C SER A 35 -10.98 14.35 3.67
N GLY A 36 -10.46 15.53 3.36
CA GLY A 36 -9.01 15.72 3.15
C GLY A 36 -8.21 15.49 4.44
N GLU A 37 -7.01 14.94 4.31
CA GLU A 37 -6.07 14.80 5.43
C GLU A 37 -5.41 16.15 5.75
N SER A 38 -5.30 16.49 7.03
CA SER A 38 -4.72 17.77 7.46
C SER A 38 -3.20 17.78 7.25
N LYS A 39 -2.70 18.76 6.49
CA LYS A 39 -1.26 18.99 6.21
C LYS A 39 -0.39 19.03 7.49
N LYS A 40 -0.96 19.44 8.63
CA LYS A 40 -0.24 19.59 9.91
C LYS A 40 0.17 18.28 10.58
N LYS A 41 -0.45 17.14 10.24
CA LYS A 41 -0.18 15.85 10.92
C LYS A 41 0.99 15.05 10.34
N VAL A 42 1.42 15.33 9.11
CA VAL A 42 2.28 14.40 8.36
C VAL A 42 3.62 15.00 7.91
N GLY A 43 3.80 16.32 7.98
CA GLY A 43 5.04 16.98 7.49
C GLY A 43 5.24 16.83 5.98
N HIS A 44 4.20 16.42 5.24
CA HIS A 44 4.18 16.27 3.79
C HIS A 44 3.08 17.16 3.21
N PRO A 45 3.31 17.90 2.11
CA PRO A 45 2.40 18.92 1.63
C PRO A 45 1.04 18.44 1.07
N ALA A 46 0.84 17.13 0.86
CA ALA A 46 -0.42 16.55 0.39
C ALA A 46 -0.44 14.99 0.41
N PRO A 47 -0.50 14.32 1.58
CA PRO A 47 -0.81 12.90 1.59
C PRO A 47 -2.27 12.69 1.16
N PHE A 48 -2.51 11.77 0.20
CA PHE A 48 -3.88 11.33 -0.06
C PHE A 48 -4.45 10.62 1.18
N PRO A 49 -5.78 10.65 1.39
CA PRO A 49 -6.41 9.96 2.52
C PRO A 49 -6.10 8.47 2.52
N LEU A 50 -5.82 7.89 3.69
CA LEU A 50 -5.52 6.46 3.85
C LEU A 50 -6.62 5.55 3.28
N GLU A 51 -7.85 6.02 3.30
CA GLU A 51 -9.00 5.30 2.76
C GLU A 51 -8.89 5.05 1.24
N LEU A 52 -8.25 5.96 0.50
CA LEU A 52 -8.10 5.84 -0.95
C LEU A 52 -7.33 4.57 -1.37
N PRO A 53 -6.07 4.35 -0.94
CA PRO A 53 -5.36 3.11 -1.25
C PRO A 53 -6.04 1.90 -0.63
N ARG A 54 -6.69 2.03 0.55
CA ARG A 54 -7.38 0.91 1.20
C ARG A 54 -8.48 0.34 0.31
N ARG A 55 -9.29 1.19 -0.30
CA ARG A 55 -10.34 0.78 -1.25
C ARG A 55 -9.74 0.14 -2.50
N CYS A 56 -8.75 0.79 -3.11
CA CYS A 56 -8.09 0.27 -4.31
C CYS A 56 -7.49 -1.13 -4.06
N ILE A 57 -6.80 -1.31 -2.93
CA ILE A 57 -6.17 -2.59 -2.57
C ILE A 57 -7.23 -3.67 -2.36
N LYS A 58 -8.33 -3.40 -1.62
CA LYS A 58 -9.41 -4.39 -1.45
C LYS A 58 -10.14 -4.74 -2.73
N LEU A 59 -10.35 -3.77 -3.63
CA LEU A 59 -11.05 -3.98 -4.90
C LEU A 59 -10.23 -4.81 -5.90
N PHE A 60 -8.90 -4.62 -5.92
CA PHE A 60 -8.05 -5.13 -7.00
C PHE A 60 -6.96 -6.12 -6.55
N SER A 61 -7.00 -6.58 -5.31
CA SER A 61 -6.06 -7.57 -4.78
C SER A 61 -6.71 -8.53 -3.79
N PHE A 62 -6.12 -9.71 -3.64
CA PHE A 62 -6.46 -10.67 -2.60
C PHE A 62 -5.54 -10.52 -1.39
N VAL A 63 -5.96 -11.03 -0.24
CA VAL A 63 -5.11 -11.13 0.95
C VAL A 63 -3.81 -11.87 0.59
N GLY A 64 -2.67 -11.33 1.01
CA GLY A 64 -1.34 -11.85 0.70
C GLY A 64 -0.77 -11.43 -0.67
N ASP A 65 -1.54 -10.76 -1.54
CA ASP A 65 -1.00 -10.22 -2.79
C ASP A 65 0.05 -9.13 -2.51
N THR A 66 0.93 -8.90 -3.49
CA THR A 66 1.89 -7.79 -3.50
C THR A 66 1.32 -6.54 -4.16
N VAL A 67 1.44 -5.40 -3.49
CA VAL A 67 1.08 -4.07 -3.96
C VAL A 67 2.36 -3.27 -4.20
N LEU A 68 2.51 -2.72 -5.41
CA LEU A 68 3.62 -1.86 -5.78
C LEU A 68 3.13 -0.41 -5.88
N ASP A 69 3.83 0.50 -5.21
CA ASP A 69 3.71 1.94 -5.40
C ASP A 69 5.05 2.52 -5.87
N PRO A 70 5.19 2.89 -7.15
CA PRO A 70 6.45 3.42 -7.67
C PRO A 70 6.75 4.86 -7.24
N PHE A 71 5.80 5.54 -6.59
CA PHE A 71 5.93 6.93 -6.13
C PHE A 71 5.38 7.04 -4.70
N VAL A 72 5.96 6.26 -3.81
CA VAL A 72 5.35 5.97 -2.50
C VAL A 72 5.28 7.20 -1.58
N GLY A 73 6.10 8.22 -1.83
CA GLY A 73 6.14 9.46 -1.06
C GLY A 73 6.21 9.20 0.43
N SER A 74 5.21 9.67 1.17
CA SER A 74 5.14 9.51 2.63
C SER A 74 4.76 8.11 3.14
N GLY A 75 4.55 7.11 2.29
CA GLY A 75 4.32 5.72 2.72
C GLY A 75 2.85 5.27 2.86
N THR A 76 1.87 6.13 2.54
CA THR A 76 0.45 5.85 2.82
C THR A 76 -0.07 4.57 2.15
N THR A 77 0.35 4.27 0.92
CA THR A 77 -0.03 3.01 0.23
C THR A 77 0.49 1.77 0.96
N LEU A 78 1.72 1.81 1.48
CA LEU A 78 2.31 0.65 2.17
C LEU A 78 1.67 0.41 3.53
N ILE A 79 1.30 1.48 4.24
CA ILE A 79 0.53 1.39 5.48
C ILE A 79 -0.81 0.71 5.20
N ALA A 80 -1.53 1.16 4.16
CA ALA A 80 -2.80 0.54 3.78
C ALA A 80 -2.64 -0.93 3.36
N ALA A 81 -1.57 -1.27 2.64
CA ALA A 81 -1.27 -2.65 2.28
C ALA A 81 -1.03 -3.52 3.51
N ALA A 82 -0.21 -3.05 4.47
CA ALA A 82 0.08 -3.77 5.71
C ALA A 82 -1.19 -4.03 6.54
N MET A 83 -2.02 -3.00 6.77
CA MET A 83 -3.30 -3.12 7.49
C MET A 83 -4.26 -4.11 6.83
N LEU A 84 -4.18 -4.27 5.51
CA LEU A 84 -5.00 -5.21 4.75
C LEU A 84 -4.32 -6.57 4.56
N ASN A 85 -3.23 -6.89 5.25
CA ASN A 85 -2.51 -8.15 5.08
C ASN A 85 -2.02 -8.38 3.63
N ARG A 86 -1.57 -7.32 2.95
CA ARG A 86 -0.88 -7.37 1.65
C ARG A 86 0.60 -7.04 1.84
N ILE A 87 1.44 -7.53 0.93
CA ILE A 87 2.86 -7.21 0.91
C ILE A 87 3.05 -5.88 0.16
N GLY A 88 3.64 -4.88 0.80
CA GLY A 88 3.88 -3.59 0.19
C GLY A 88 5.31 -3.47 -0.36
N ILE A 89 5.46 -2.95 -1.58
CA ILE A 89 6.72 -2.52 -2.15
C ILE A 89 6.57 -1.07 -2.60
N GLY A 90 7.43 -0.18 -2.11
CA GLY A 90 7.43 1.24 -2.46
C GLY A 90 8.77 1.67 -3.04
N VAL A 91 8.72 2.54 -4.04
CA VAL A 91 9.90 3.22 -4.58
C VAL A 91 9.70 4.73 -4.41
N GLU A 92 10.75 5.42 -3.98
CA GLU A 92 10.79 6.87 -3.83
C GLU A 92 12.21 7.34 -4.13
N ILE A 93 12.33 8.47 -4.84
CA ILE A 93 13.62 9.04 -5.26
C ILE A 93 14.18 9.98 -4.19
N ASP A 94 13.32 10.66 -3.44
CA ASP A 94 13.72 11.57 -2.38
C ASP A 94 14.03 10.81 -1.09
N ARG A 95 15.29 10.87 -0.67
CA ARG A 95 15.77 10.20 0.55
C ARG A 95 15.04 10.66 1.82
N GLN A 96 14.64 11.92 1.92
CA GLN A 96 13.90 12.44 3.07
C GLN A 96 12.51 11.81 3.15
N TYR A 97 11.85 11.61 2.01
CA TYR A 97 10.57 10.91 1.95
C TYR A 97 10.71 9.41 2.21
N CYS A 98 11.78 8.76 1.75
CA CYS A 98 12.09 7.38 2.14
C CYS A 98 12.17 7.21 3.67
N GLU A 99 12.91 8.10 4.36
CA GLU A 99 13.04 8.06 5.83
C GLU A 99 11.73 8.40 6.55
N LEU A 100 10.93 9.33 6.01
CA LEU A 100 9.59 9.62 6.52
C LEU A 100 8.66 8.40 6.38
N ALA A 101 8.60 7.80 5.20
CA ALA A 101 7.79 6.62 4.93
C ALA A 101 8.18 5.46 5.85
N LYS A 102 9.48 5.16 5.95
CA LYS A 102 10.01 4.13 6.83
C LYS A 102 9.57 4.33 8.29
N ARG A 103 9.74 5.54 8.83
CA ARG A 103 9.30 5.86 10.20
C ARG A 103 7.79 5.67 10.38
N ARG A 104 6.98 6.15 9.44
CA ARG A 104 5.51 6.03 9.50
C ARG A 104 5.05 4.58 9.42
N ILE A 105 5.67 3.78 8.56
CA ILE A 105 5.37 2.34 8.41
C ILE A 105 5.75 1.59 9.69
N LEU A 106 6.94 1.83 10.25
CA LEU A 106 7.39 1.20 11.50
C LEU A 106 6.55 1.58 12.72
N ALA A 107 5.96 2.78 12.72
CA ALA A 107 5.05 3.23 13.77
C ALA A 107 3.60 2.78 13.56
N ALA A 108 3.26 2.21 12.40
CA ALA A 108 1.90 1.75 12.13
C ALA A 108 1.62 0.49 12.96
N PRO A 109 0.46 0.41 13.64
CA PRO A 109 0.02 -0.83 14.26
C PRO A 109 -0.15 -1.92 13.17
N GLU A 110 0.12 -3.18 13.51
CA GLU A 110 -0.08 -4.35 12.65
C GLU A 110 0.91 -4.52 11.48
N LEU A 111 2.20 -4.27 11.74
CA LEU A 111 3.26 -4.68 10.81
C LEU A 111 3.41 -6.21 10.78
N ILE A 112 2.88 -6.81 9.72
CA ILE A 112 3.03 -8.26 9.46
C ILE A 112 4.35 -8.54 8.72
N GLN A 113 4.82 -7.59 7.92
CA GLN A 113 6.01 -7.74 7.11
C GLN A 113 7.26 -7.44 7.94
N LYS A 114 8.08 -8.47 8.17
CA LYS A 114 9.44 -8.28 8.69
C LYS A 114 10.25 -7.44 7.67
N PRO A 115 11.20 -6.60 8.12
CA PRO A 115 12.14 -5.95 7.22
C PRO A 115 12.75 -7.00 6.30
N LEU A 116 12.79 -6.70 4.99
CA LEU A 116 13.46 -7.58 4.05
C LEU A 116 14.93 -7.59 4.42
N ASP A 117 15.46 -8.75 4.84
CA ASP A 117 16.89 -8.92 5.02
C ASP A 117 17.52 -8.95 3.63
N LEU A 118 17.99 -7.78 3.20
CA LEU A 118 18.61 -7.63 1.88
C LEU A 118 20.04 -8.18 1.88
N GLY A 119 20.58 -8.64 3.02
CA GLY A 119 21.97 -9.12 3.12
C GLY A 119 23.01 -8.04 2.78
N VAL A 120 22.61 -6.76 2.76
CA VAL A 120 23.49 -5.64 2.41
C VAL A 120 23.91 -4.96 3.69
N SER A 121 25.17 -5.17 4.07
CA SER A 121 25.87 -4.31 5.01
C SER A 121 26.00 -2.94 4.35
N TYR A 122 25.21 -1.96 4.79
CA TYR A 122 25.48 -0.56 4.45
C TYR A 122 26.82 -0.21 5.08
N GLY A 123 27.86 -0.13 4.25
CA GLY A 123 29.17 0.35 4.64
C GLY A 123 29.07 1.75 5.23
N SER A 124 29.79 1.95 6.34
CA SER A 124 29.98 3.20 7.08
C SER A 124 30.43 4.36 6.21
#